data_AF-A0A5B7R520-F1
#
_entry.id   AF-A0A5B7R520-F1
#
_cell.length_a   1.000
_cell.length_b   1.000
_cell.length_c   1.000
_cell.angle_alpha   90.00
_cell.angle_beta   90.00
_cell.angle_gamma   90.00
#
_symmetry.space_group_name_H-M   'P 1'
#
loop_
_entity.id
_entity.type
_entity.pdbx_description
1 polymer ?
#
loop_
_entity_poly.entity_id
_entity_poly.type
_entity_poly.pdbx_seq_one_letter_code
_entity_poly.pdbx_strand_id
1 'polypeptide(L)'
;MDARSPERGPRPPVAPSEWVAAGGLVALGTAFVLSPAGVQDGAVICPFRRVTGLPCPGCGLTRSWVDLAHGDLAGAWAMNPFGIVLVAALAVLVVLVVRARVRGDAPPRLDAWLRRPAVLVVLAGWLVFGLARMAA
;
A
#
# COMPACT_ATOMS: atom_id res chain seq x y z
N MET A 1 37.51 4.57 32.84
CA MET A 1 36.34 5.31 32.33
C MET A 1 35.62 4.36 31.37
N ASP A 2 34.83 3.44 31.93
CA ASP A 2 34.20 2.35 31.18
C ASP A 2 32.99 2.86 30.39
N ALA A 3 33.09 2.75 29.08
CA ALA A 3 31.97 2.90 28.17
C ALA A 3 31.00 1.74 28.40
N ARG A 4 30.02 1.93 29.30
CA ARG A 4 28.86 1.04 29.44
C ARG A 4 28.15 0.97 28.10
N SER A 5 28.40 -0.11 27.37
CA SER A 5 27.63 -0.48 26.19
C SER A 5 26.17 -0.65 26.61
N PRO A 6 25.20 -0.03 25.92
CA PRO A 6 23.80 -0.22 26.26
C PRO A 6 23.44 -1.68 25.96
N GLU A 7 23.16 -2.43 27.01
CA GLU A 7 22.59 -3.78 26.92
C GLU A 7 21.29 -3.68 26.13
N ARG A 8 21.35 -4.04 24.85
CA ARG A 8 20.17 -4.10 23.98
C ARG A 8 19.34 -5.30 24.43
N GLY A 9 18.33 -5.03 25.25
CA GLY A 9 17.34 -6.03 25.67
C GLY A 9 16.69 -6.74 24.48
N PRO A 10 16.00 -7.87 24.72
CA PRO A 10 15.37 -8.66 23.67
C PRO A 10 14.47 -7.78 22.79
N ARG A 11 14.76 -7.75 21.48
CA ARG A 11 13.94 -6.98 20.53
C ARG A 11 12.49 -7.50 20.61
N PRO A 12 11.49 -6.61 20.72
CA PRO A 12 10.10 -7.04 20.78
C PRO A 12 9.76 -7.85 19.50
N PRO A 13 8.87 -8.85 19.60
CA PRO A 13 8.40 -9.57 18.43
C PRO A 13 7.77 -8.58 17.46
N VAL A 14 8.22 -8.64 16.21
CA VAL A 14 7.80 -7.91 15.00
C VAL A 14 6.76 -6.79 15.16
N ALA A 15 7.14 -5.56 14.83
CA ALA A 15 6.26 -4.40 14.88
C ALA A 15 5.17 -4.45 13.79
N PRO A 16 3.98 -3.85 14.01
CA PRO A 16 2.90 -3.82 13.02
C PRO A 16 3.28 -3.24 11.65
N SER A 17 4.19 -2.26 11.62
CA SER A 17 4.71 -1.68 10.37
C SER A 17 5.50 -2.68 9.52
N GLU A 18 6.07 -3.71 10.13
CA GLU A 18 6.86 -4.74 9.44
C GLU A 18 5.94 -5.75 8.75
N TRP A 19 4.81 -6.09 9.38
CA TRP A 19 3.77 -6.90 8.75
C TRP A 19 3.15 -6.19 7.54
N VAL A 20 2.89 -4.89 7.65
CA VAL A 20 2.38 -4.09 6.53
C VAL A 20 3.41 -4.01 5.40
N ALA A 21 4.69 -3.81 5.73
CA ALA A 21 5.77 -3.81 4.74
C ALA A 21 5.91 -5.18 4.05
N ALA A 22 5.89 -6.28 4.80
CA ALA A 22 5.97 -7.63 4.26
C ALA A 22 4.77 -7.95 3.36
N GLY A 23 3.56 -7.64 3.81
CA GLY A 23 2.34 -7.81 3.01
C GLY A 23 2.37 -6.98 1.73
N GLY A 24 2.84 -5.73 1.80
CA GLY A 24 3.02 -4.85 0.64
C GLY A 24 4.00 -5.42 -0.38
N LEU A 25 5.14 -5.96 0.08
CA LEU A 25 6.13 -6.60 -0.79
C LEU A 25 5.58 -7.87 -1.46
N VAL A 26 4.84 -8.70 -0.71
CA VAL A 26 4.18 -9.88 -1.29
C VAL A 26 3.19 -9.46 -2.36
N ALA A 27 2.35 -8.45 -2.08
CA ALA A 27 1.35 -7.97 -3.03
C ALA A 27 1.99 -7.36 -4.29
N LEU A 28 3.07 -6.59 -4.17
CA LEU A 28 3.87 -6.12 -5.32
C LEU A 28 4.48 -7.30 -6.10
N GLY A 29 5.08 -8.27 -5.41
CA GLY A 29 5.64 -9.47 -6.05
C GLY A 29 4.58 -10.26 -6.82
N THR A 30 3.38 -10.43 -6.25
CA THR A 30 2.27 -11.06 -6.97
C THR A 30 1.80 -10.24 -8.16
N ALA A 31 1.83 -8.89 -8.07
CA ALA A 31 1.46 -8.02 -9.19
C ALA A 31 2.45 -8.12 -10.36
N PHE A 32 3.73 -8.37 -10.09
CA PHE A 32 4.74 -8.65 -11.13
C PHE A 32 4.56 -10.01 -11.81
N VAL A 33 4.07 -11.01 -11.08
CA VAL A 33 3.84 -12.36 -11.63
C VAL A 33 2.54 -12.41 -12.47
N LEU A 34 1.56 -11.59 -12.11
CA LEU A 34 0.30 -11.49 -12.83
C LEU A 34 0.47 -10.67 -14.11
N SER A 35 0.25 -11.29 -15.27
CA SER A 35 0.28 -10.58 -16.55
C SER A 35 -0.84 -9.52 -16.63
N PRO A 36 -0.58 -8.30 -17.14
CA PRO A 36 -1.61 -7.27 -17.31
C PRO A 36 -2.80 -7.78 -18.13
N ALA A 37 -2.56 -8.45 -19.26
CA ALA A 37 -3.62 -9.03 -20.10
C ALA A 37 -4.56 -9.95 -19.30
N GLY A 38 -4.01 -10.87 -18.51
CA GLY A 38 -4.82 -11.80 -17.70
C GLY A 38 -5.67 -11.13 -16.60
N VAL A 39 -5.24 -9.96 -16.07
CA VAL A 39 -5.99 -9.24 -15.04
C VAL A 39 -6.98 -8.24 -15.65
N GLN A 40 -6.66 -7.67 -16.81
CA GLN A 40 -7.52 -6.75 -17.55
C GLN A 40 -8.69 -7.49 -18.23
N ASP A 41 -8.41 -8.63 -18.88
CA ASP A 41 -9.42 -9.48 -19.53
C ASP A 41 -10.13 -10.43 -18.55
N GLY A 42 -9.62 -10.51 -17.31
CA GLY A 42 -10.16 -11.35 -16.26
C GLY A 42 -11.53 -10.90 -15.75
N ALA A 43 -12.34 -11.89 -15.35
CA ALA A 43 -13.67 -11.67 -14.78
C ALA A 43 -13.65 -10.63 -13.64
N VAL A 44 -14.74 -9.89 -13.47
CA VAL A 44 -14.89 -8.96 -12.35
C VAL A 44 -14.99 -9.77 -11.05
N ILE A 45 -13.86 -9.98 -10.37
CA ILE A 45 -13.78 -10.78 -9.14
C ILE A 45 -14.45 -10.05 -7.96
N CYS A 46 -14.56 -8.71 -8.03
CA CYS A 46 -15.15 -7.88 -6.98
C CYS A 46 -16.64 -8.21 -6.74
N PRO A 47 -17.02 -8.76 -5.57
CA PRO A 47 -18.40 -9.11 -5.28
C PRO A 47 -19.31 -7.88 -5.20
N PHE A 48 -18.80 -6.75 -4.68
CA PHE A 48 -19.56 -5.50 -4.62
C PHE A 48 -20.00 -5.06 -6.02
N ARG A 49 -19.06 -4.95 -6.97
CA ARG A 49 -19.38 -4.56 -8.35
C ARG A 49 -20.28 -5.59 -9.04
N ARG A 50 -20.18 -6.88 -8.71
CA ARG A 50 -21.08 -7.91 -9.24
C ARG A 50 -22.52 -7.78 -8.72
N VAL A 51 -22.70 -7.34 -7.47
CA VAL A 51 -24.02 -7.20 -6.84
C VAL A 51 -24.66 -5.85 -7.15
N THR A 52 -23.91 -4.75 -7.05
CA THR A 52 -24.44 -3.39 -7.18
C THR A 52 -24.26 -2.80 -8.58
N GLY A 53 -23.37 -3.35 -9.40
CA GLY A 53 -22.93 -2.73 -10.66
C GLY A 53 -22.01 -1.52 -10.48
N LEU A 54 -21.89 -0.96 -9.27
CA LEU A 54 -21.20 0.30 -9.00
C LEU A 54 -19.71 0.09 -8.68
N PRO A 55 -18.82 1.00 -9.13
CA PRO A 55 -17.41 0.97 -8.77
C PRO A 55 -17.17 1.52 -7.36
N CYS A 56 -16.92 0.67 -6.36
CA CYS A 56 -16.53 1.10 -5.01
C CYS A 56 -15.16 1.81 -4.99
N PRO A 57 -14.78 2.53 -3.91
CA PRO A 57 -13.50 3.26 -3.83
C PRO A 57 -12.25 2.40 -4.06
N GLY A 58 -12.35 1.09 -3.80
CA GLY A 58 -11.28 0.12 -4.04
C GLY A 58 -11.30 -0.55 -5.42
N CYS A 59 -12.31 -0.31 -6.25
CA CYS A 59 -12.41 -0.92 -7.57
C CYS A 59 -11.22 -0.50 -8.44
N GLY A 60 -10.56 -1.48 -9.05
CA GLY A 60 -9.41 -1.25 -9.94
C GLY A 60 -8.06 -1.10 -9.23
N LEU A 61 -7.96 -1.15 -7.90
CA LEU A 61 -6.67 -1.03 -7.19
C LEU A 61 -5.68 -2.13 -7.58
N THR A 62 -6.12 -3.39 -7.62
CA THR A 62 -5.26 -4.52 -8.01
C THR A 62 -4.74 -4.38 -9.45
N ARG A 63 -5.61 -3.93 -10.38
CA ARG A 63 -5.21 -3.67 -11.77
C ARG A 63 -4.24 -2.50 -11.87
N SER A 64 -4.52 -1.42 -11.14
CA SER A 64 -3.61 -0.27 -11.07
C SER A 64 -2.21 -0.67 -10.56
N TRP A 65 -2.13 -1.56 -9.58
CA TRP A 65 -0.86 -2.08 -9.09
C TRP A 65 -0.14 -2.98 -10.10
N VAL A 66 -0.87 -3.83 -10.83
CA VAL A 66 -0.31 -4.68 -11.89
C VAL A 66 0.22 -3.81 -13.03
N ASP A 67 -0.55 -2.83 -13.49
CA ASP A 67 -0.12 -1.88 -14.53
C ASP A 67 1.13 -1.13 -14.08
N LEU A 68 1.15 -0.63 -12.82
CA LEU A 68 2.29 0.07 -12.25
C LEU A 68 3.52 -0.85 -12.11
N ALA A 69 3.35 -2.11 -11.71
CA ALA A 69 4.42 -3.10 -11.65
C ALA A 69 5.05 -3.34 -13.03
N HIS A 70 4.26 -3.28 -14.10
CA HIS A 70 4.74 -3.42 -15.47
C HIS A 70 5.21 -2.09 -16.11
N GLY A 71 5.22 -1.00 -15.36
CA GLY A 71 5.66 0.31 -15.82
C GLY A 71 4.62 1.10 -16.61
N ASP A 72 3.37 0.63 -16.70
CA ASP A 72 2.28 1.36 -17.34
C ASP A 72 1.59 2.31 -16.35
N LEU A 73 2.18 3.51 -16.22
CA LEU A 73 1.63 4.55 -15.36
C LEU A 73 0.27 5.07 -15.86
N ALA A 74 0.07 5.11 -17.17
CA ALA A 74 -1.17 5.60 -17.78
C ALA A 74 -2.33 4.62 -17.53
N GLY A 75 -2.10 3.32 -17.73
CA GLY A 75 -3.03 2.26 -17.36
C GLY A 75 -3.34 2.27 -15.87
N ALA A 76 -2.31 2.40 -15.03
CA ALA A 76 -2.48 2.47 -13.58
C ALA A 76 -3.38 3.64 -13.14
N TRP A 77 -3.20 4.80 -13.77
CA TRP A 77 -4.01 6.00 -13.52
C TRP A 77 -5.45 5.85 -14.01
N ALA A 78 -5.63 5.30 -15.21
CA ALA A 78 -6.95 5.04 -15.79
C ALA A 78 -7.77 4.06 -14.94
N MET A 79 -7.11 3.05 -14.37
CA MET A 79 -7.77 2.07 -13.50
C MET A 79 -8.16 2.66 -12.15
N ASN A 80 -7.18 3.16 -11.38
CA ASN A 80 -7.42 3.83 -10.11
C ASN A 80 -6.19 4.65 -9.68
N PRO A 81 -6.24 5.99 -9.68
CA PRO A 81 -5.08 6.82 -9.35
C PRO A 81 -4.58 6.64 -7.91
N PHE A 82 -5.45 6.22 -6.98
CA PHE A 82 -5.05 5.91 -5.61
C PHE A 82 -4.23 4.63 -5.50
N GLY A 83 -4.23 3.76 -6.52
CA GLY A 83 -3.31 2.61 -6.58
C GLY A 83 -1.85 3.07 -6.57
N ILE A 84 -1.52 4.10 -7.35
CA ILE A 84 -0.18 4.69 -7.42
C ILE A 84 0.22 5.29 -6.08
N VAL A 85 -0.69 6.06 -5.45
CA VAL A 85 -0.45 6.67 -4.13
C VAL A 85 -0.17 5.59 -3.09
N LEU A 86 -0.92 4.49 -3.10
CA LEU A 86 -0.75 3.40 -2.15
C LEU A 86 0.58 2.66 -2.36
N VAL A 87 0.99 2.38 -3.61
CA VAL A 87 2.31 1.78 -3.89
C VAL A 87 3.43 2.70 -3.43
N ALA A 88 3.36 4.01 -3.72
CA ALA A 88 4.37 4.97 -3.29
C ALA A 88 4.47 5.02 -1.75
N ALA A 89 3.34 5.05 -1.05
CA ALA A 89 3.29 5.05 0.40
C ALA A 89 3.90 3.78 1.01
N LEU A 90 3.61 2.61 0.42
CA LEU A 90 4.21 1.34 0.83
C LEU A 90 5.72 1.29 0.56
N ALA A 91 6.18 1.79 -0.59
CA ALA A 91 7.60 1.85 -0.91
C ALA A 91 8.36 2.70 0.14
N VAL A 92 7.81 3.85 0.51
CA VAL A 92 8.37 4.70 1.58
C VAL A 92 8.39 3.94 2.91
N LEU A 93 7.30 3.26 3.29
CA LEU A 93 7.24 2.49 4.53
C LEU A 93 8.30 1.39 4.57
N VAL A 94 8.46 0.63 3.47
CA VAL A 94 9.47 -0.42 3.33
C VAL A 94 10.87 0.16 3.52
N VAL A 95 11.20 1.27 2.85
CA VAL A 95 12.51 1.92 2.98
C VAL A 95 12.77 2.36 4.42
N LEU A 96 11.79 2.96 5.09
CA LEU A 96 11.92 3.40 6.48
C LEU A 96 12.11 2.23 7.44
N VAL A 97 11.34 1.15 7.27
CA VAL A 97 11.47 -0.08 8.07
C VAL A 97 12.85 -0.70 7.86
N VAL A 98 13.28 -0.90 6.61
CA VAL A 98 14.60 -1.47 6.29
C VAL A 98 15.71 -0.61 6.88
N ARG A 99 15.64 0.71 6.73
CA ARG A 99 16.62 1.64 7.30
C ARG A 99 16.68 1.55 8.83
N ALA A 100 15.54 1.51 9.51
CA ALA A 100 15.48 1.37 10.96
C ALA A 100 16.13 0.06 11.41
N ARG A 101 15.83 -1.04 10.70
CA ARG A 101 16.40 -2.36 10.98
C ARG A 101 17.91 -2.43 10.77
N VAL A 102 18.42 -1.84 9.69
CA VAL A 102 19.87 -1.77 9.41
C VAL A 102 20.61 -0.90 10.42
N ARG A 103 20.00 0.19 10.89
CA ARG A 103 20.59 1.09 11.89
C ARG A 103 20.44 0.60 13.34
N GLY A 104 19.59 -0.39 13.57
CA GLY A 104 19.24 -0.86 14.91
C GLY A 104 18.31 0.08 15.67
N ASP A 105 17.64 0.99 14.96
CA ASP A 105 16.65 1.92 15.48
C ASP A 105 15.27 1.24 15.62
N ALA A 106 14.37 1.86 16.37
CA ALA A 106 12.98 1.42 16.42
C ALA A 106 12.26 1.65 15.08
N PRO A 107 11.43 0.70 14.60
CA PRO A 107 10.69 0.87 13.36
C PRO A 107 9.67 2.03 13.45
N PRO A 108 9.29 2.62 12.31
CA PRO A 108 8.30 3.70 12.31
C PRO A 108 6.99 3.24 12.93
N ARG A 109 6.45 4.08 13.81
CA ARG A 109 5.15 3.90 14.46
C ARG A 109 4.03 4.12 13.44
N LEU A 110 3.44 3.02 12.97
CA LEU A 110 2.38 3.04 11.97
C LEU A 110 1.17 3.85 12.45
N ASP A 111 0.82 3.73 13.73
CA ASP A 111 -0.25 4.47 14.40
C ASP A 111 -0.01 6.00 14.39
N ALA A 112 1.22 6.44 14.69
CA ALA A 112 1.58 7.85 14.62
C ALA A 112 1.59 8.37 13.19
N TRP A 113 2.01 7.55 12.21
CA TRP A 113 2.00 7.90 10.81
C TRP A 113 0.57 8.01 10.26
N LEU A 114 -0.31 7.07 10.60
CA LEU A 114 -1.72 7.07 10.19
C LEU A 114 -2.50 8.27 10.76
N ARG A 115 -2.08 8.78 11.93
CA ARG A 115 -2.64 9.98 12.56
C ARG A 115 -2.13 11.29 11.97
N ARG A 116 -1.19 11.28 11.01
CA ARG A 116 -0.73 12.52 10.38
C ARG A 116 -1.84 13.14 9.55
N PRO A 117 -2.03 14.48 9.60
CA PRO A 117 -3.10 15.15 8.87
C PRO A 117 -3.02 14.87 7.36
N ALA A 118 -1.81 14.78 6.80
CA ALA A 118 -1.61 14.44 5.40
C ALA A 118 -2.21 13.07 5.03
N VAL A 119 -2.05 12.04 5.88
CA VAL A 119 -2.62 10.71 5.62
C VAL A 119 -4.14 10.75 5.71
N LEU A 120 -4.69 11.46 6.70
CA LEU A 120 -6.13 11.64 6.83
C LEU A 120 -6.73 12.39 5.64
N VAL A 121 -6.05 13.42 5.13
CA VAL A 121 -6.46 14.15 3.92
C VAL A 121 -6.44 13.25 2.69
N VAL A 122 -5.41 12.41 2.53
CA VAL A 122 -5.34 11.44 1.42
C VAL A 122 -6.47 10.41 1.52
N LEU A 123 -6.73 9.88 2.72
CA LEU A 123 -7.83 8.92 2.95
C LEU A 123 -9.21 9.55 2.72
N ALA A 124 -9.40 10.79 3.19
CA ALA A 124 -10.63 11.54 2.93
C ALA A 124 -10.80 11.81 1.43
N GLY A 125 -9.74 12.25 0.75
CA GLY A 125 -9.73 12.44 -0.70
C GLY A 125 -10.03 11.15 -1.47
N TRP A 126 -9.52 10.00 -1.02
CA TRP A 126 -9.82 8.70 -1.60
C TRP A 126 -11.30 8.34 -1.46
N LEU A 127 -11.88 8.55 -0.28
CA LEU A 127 -13.30 8.31 -0.06
C LEU A 127 -14.17 9.25 -0.88
N VAL A 128 -13.84 10.55 -0.91
CA VAL A 128 -14.58 11.54 -1.71
C VAL A 128 -14.50 11.21 -3.20
N PHE A 129 -13.33 10.88 -3.72
CA PHE A 129 -13.15 10.44 -5.10
C PHE A 129 -13.96 9.18 -5.40
N GLY A 130 -13.92 8.18 -4.52
CA GLY A 130 -14.66 6.95 -4.68
C GLY A 130 -16.17 7.16 -4.64
N LEU A 131 -16.66 8.02 -3.73
CA LEU A 131 -18.07 8.42 -3.67
C LEU A 131 -18.50 9.17 -4.93
N ALA A 132 -17.69 10.13 -5.40
CA ALA A 132 -17.94 10.86 -6.64
C ALA A 132 -17.98 9.91 -7.85
N ARG A 133 -17.07 8.92 -7.89
CA ARG A 133 -17.03 7.89 -8.92
C ARG A 133 -18.22 6.92 -8.86
N MET A 134 -18.83 6.71 -7.69
CA MET A 134 -20.06 5.92 -7.55
C MET A 134 -21.30 6.70 -7.98
N ALA A 135 -21.27 8.03 -7.92
CA ALA A 135 -22.39 8.91 -8.26
C ALA A 135 -22.39 9.41 -9.72
N ALA A 136 -21.33 9.12 -10.47
CA ALA A 136 -21.17 9.44 -11.90
C ALA A 136 -21.51 8.21 -12.76
#